data_AF-A8YDX2-F1
#
_entry.id   AF-A8YDX2-F1
#
_cell.length_a   1.000
_cell.length_b   1.000
_cell.length_c   1.000
_cell.angle_alpha   90.00
_cell.angle_beta   90.00
_cell.angle_gamma   90.00
#
_symmetry.space_group_name_H-M   'P 1'
#
loop_
_entity.id
_entity.type
_entity.pdbx_description
1 polymer ?
#
loop_
_entity_poly.entity_id
_entity_poly.type
_entity_poly.pdbx_seq_one_letter_code
_entity_poly.pdbx_strand_id
1 'polypeptide(L)'
;MFGNNLNSTLIQDPDRLENRLREIPLEPGVYFLRDQNGEILYIGKSKKLRSRVRSYFRPSQPLSPRIALMVRQVTEIEFIVTDTEAESLALEANLIKQHQPHFNTLLKDDKKYPYICITWSETYPRIFITRKRSINNQKDRYYGPYVDTRLLRYTLHLIKRTFPLRQRPQPLFKDRPCLNYDIGRCPGVCQKLISPQDYRETLQKVAMIFQGRTGELLDKLATKMLAASENLDFEQAATIRDQIRGLQALNTDQKVSLPDDTVSRDAIALAKDEQHCCIQLFQVRSGRLVGRLGFFADSQSANEGEILQKVLEEHYLSVEGVEIPSEILLPCELPEGEVLAGWLREKKGRKVELTVPQRQSKADLLAMVEKNALYELEKTKRSADRDLQSLQDLAVILDLPALPHRIEGYDISHIQGSNAVASSVVFIDGVAANQHYRHYKIKNPEVKIGHSDDFASLAEVIRRRFRRYAENPDNIAESDDFPDLVMIDGGKGQLSAVVTVLGEMNLLEQVKVVSLAKQREEIFLPGESSPLETDKEQPGVQLLRRVRDEAHRFAVSFHRQQRMQKSRRSRLDEIPGLGFKRQKDLLAHFHSLDYIREASLEQLQQVTGIGEQLAKEIYNYFHPR
;
A
#
# COMPACT_ATOMS: atom_id res chain seq x y z
N MET A 1 -13.40 12.70 -50.85
CA MET A 1 -12.88 13.10 -49.53
C MET A 1 -13.57 12.24 -48.49
N PHE A 2 -12.92 11.17 -48.04
CA PHE A 2 -13.44 10.31 -46.96
C PHE A 2 -13.01 10.92 -45.63
N GLY A 3 -13.95 11.55 -44.92
CA GLY A 3 -13.71 12.02 -43.56
C GLY A 3 -13.69 10.82 -42.62
N ASN A 4 -12.49 10.42 -42.15
CA ASN A 4 -12.35 9.43 -41.09
C ASN A 4 -12.91 10.02 -39.79
N ASN A 5 -14.08 9.54 -39.37
CA ASN A 5 -14.63 9.76 -38.04
C ASN A 5 -13.81 8.95 -37.01
N LEU A 6 -12.64 9.48 -36.62
CA LEU A 6 -11.76 8.88 -35.61
C LEU A 6 -12.41 8.78 -34.21
N ASN A 7 -13.55 9.45 -33.98
CA ASN A 7 -14.28 9.49 -32.70
C ASN A 7 -15.33 8.38 -32.51
N SER A 8 -15.50 7.46 -33.47
CA SER A 8 -16.44 6.34 -33.31
C SER A 8 -15.80 5.16 -32.58
N THR A 9 -16.56 4.49 -31.71
CA THR A 9 -16.11 3.30 -30.97
C THR A 9 -16.01 2.10 -31.90
N LEU A 10 -15.11 1.15 -31.61
CA LEU A 10 -14.89 -0.02 -32.47
C LEU A 10 -16.13 -0.93 -32.59
N ILE A 11 -17.05 -0.88 -31.63
CA ILE A 11 -18.34 -1.59 -31.73
C ILE A 11 -19.24 -0.96 -32.80
N GLN A 12 -19.17 0.35 -32.98
CA GLN A 12 -20.03 1.09 -33.92
C GLN A 12 -19.50 1.07 -35.36
N ASP A 13 -18.26 0.64 -35.56
CA ASP A 13 -17.60 0.52 -36.88
C ASP A 13 -17.03 -0.91 -37.07
N PRO A 14 -17.86 -1.86 -37.56
CA PRO A 14 -17.48 -3.27 -37.70
C PRO A 14 -16.30 -3.48 -38.67
N ASP A 15 -16.22 -2.68 -39.74
CA ASP A 15 -15.16 -2.80 -40.76
C ASP A 15 -13.80 -2.38 -40.18
N ARG A 16 -13.77 -1.28 -39.41
CA ARG A 16 -12.56 -0.83 -38.70
C ARG A 16 -12.11 -1.84 -37.65
N LEU A 17 -13.06 -2.40 -36.88
CA LEU A 17 -12.77 -3.44 -35.91
C LEU A 17 -12.18 -4.68 -36.57
N GLU A 18 -12.77 -5.15 -37.68
CA GLU A 18 -12.29 -6.36 -38.34
C GLU A 18 -10.88 -6.16 -38.93
N ASN A 19 -10.61 -4.99 -39.51
CA ASN A 19 -9.26 -4.63 -39.99
C ASN A 19 -8.24 -4.61 -38.86
N ARG A 20 -8.53 -3.95 -37.73
CA ARG A 20 -7.65 -3.95 -36.55
C ARG A 20 -7.41 -5.36 -36.01
N LEU A 21 -8.44 -6.20 -35.93
CA LEU A 21 -8.29 -7.59 -35.49
C LEU A 21 -7.41 -8.42 -36.44
N ARG A 22 -7.35 -8.11 -37.74
CA ARG A 22 -6.46 -8.79 -38.70
C ARG A 22 -4.99 -8.39 -38.52
N GLU A 23 -4.71 -7.16 -38.09
CA GLU A 23 -3.34 -6.67 -37.84
C GLU A 23 -2.69 -7.35 -36.62
N ILE A 24 -3.47 -7.71 -35.61
CA ILE A 24 -2.97 -8.35 -34.38
C ILE A 24 -2.42 -9.75 -34.72
N PRO A 25 -1.19 -10.14 -34.33
CA PRO A 25 -0.63 -11.46 -34.63
C PRO A 25 -1.27 -12.58 -33.77
N LEU A 26 -1.02 -13.83 -34.17
CA LEU A 26 -1.37 -15.04 -33.41
C LEU A 26 -0.24 -15.49 -32.47
N GLU A 27 0.52 -14.53 -31.96
CA GLU A 27 1.68 -14.72 -31.11
C GLU A 27 1.34 -14.35 -29.64
N PRO A 28 2.15 -14.81 -28.67
CA PRO A 28 2.01 -14.42 -27.28
C PRO A 28 2.38 -12.94 -27.09
N GLY A 29 1.67 -12.27 -26.18
CA GLY A 29 1.96 -10.87 -25.89
C GLY A 29 0.93 -10.19 -24.99
N VAL A 30 1.07 -8.87 -24.88
CA VAL A 30 0.22 -7.99 -24.08
C VAL A 30 -0.57 -7.07 -25.02
N TYR A 31 -1.87 -6.88 -24.77
CA TYR A 31 -2.71 -5.93 -25.50
C TYR A 31 -3.24 -4.83 -24.58
N PHE A 32 -3.52 -3.68 -25.17
CA PHE A 32 -4.08 -2.50 -24.53
C PHE A 32 -5.40 -2.16 -25.22
N LEU A 33 -6.40 -1.80 -24.43
CA LEU A 33 -7.66 -1.24 -24.90
C LEU A 33 -7.70 0.23 -24.47
N ARG A 34 -7.90 1.14 -25.42
CA ARG A 34 -7.89 2.59 -25.19
C ARG A 34 -9.22 3.25 -25.53
N ASP A 35 -9.50 4.36 -24.86
CA ASP A 35 -10.65 5.22 -25.13
C ASP A 35 -10.37 6.27 -26.21
N GLN A 36 -11.37 7.09 -26.53
CA GLN A 36 -11.27 8.17 -27.50
C GLN A 36 -10.21 9.24 -27.17
N ASN A 37 -9.85 9.38 -25.89
CA ASN A 37 -8.84 10.33 -25.41
C ASN A 37 -7.43 9.71 -25.40
N GLY A 38 -7.29 8.43 -25.77
CA GLY A 38 -6.05 7.69 -25.73
C GLY A 38 -5.69 7.14 -24.33
N GLU A 39 -6.59 7.24 -23.35
CA GLU A 39 -6.40 6.69 -22.02
C GLU A 39 -6.48 5.16 -22.03
N ILE A 40 -5.63 4.50 -21.26
CA ILE A 40 -5.61 3.03 -21.17
C ILE A 40 -6.75 2.58 -20.27
N LEU A 41 -7.77 1.98 -20.86
CA LEU A 41 -8.91 1.41 -20.15
C LEU A 41 -8.54 0.06 -19.53
N TYR A 42 -7.85 -0.79 -20.29
CA TYR A 42 -7.51 -2.14 -19.87
C TYR A 42 -6.23 -2.65 -20.53
N ILE A 43 -5.49 -3.47 -19.77
CA ILE A 43 -4.30 -4.20 -20.21
C ILE A 43 -4.54 -5.67 -19.94
N GLY A 44 -4.23 -6.54 -20.91
CA GLY A 44 -4.30 -7.98 -20.71
C GLY A 44 -3.25 -8.75 -21.49
N LYS A 45 -2.92 -9.96 -21.02
CA LYS A 45 -2.05 -10.91 -21.76
C LYS A 45 -2.84 -11.93 -22.59
N SER A 46 -2.17 -12.53 -23.56
CA SER A 46 -2.66 -13.74 -24.23
C SER A 46 -1.54 -14.55 -24.87
N LYS A 47 -1.72 -15.88 -24.93
CA LYS A 47 -0.94 -16.79 -25.77
C LYS A 47 -1.16 -16.56 -27.28
N LYS A 48 -2.36 -16.08 -27.64
CA LYS A 48 -2.80 -15.81 -29.02
C LYS A 48 -3.56 -14.51 -29.04
N LEU A 49 -2.83 -13.40 -29.13
CA LEU A 49 -3.37 -12.04 -29.06
C LEU A 49 -4.63 -11.85 -29.90
N ARG A 50 -4.60 -12.19 -31.19
CA ARG A 50 -5.75 -12.05 -32.10
C ARG A 50 -7.00 -12.77 -31.60
N SER A 51 -6.84 -14.00 -31.10
CA SER A 51 -7.98 -14.82 -30.66
C SER A 51 -8.60 -14.27 -29.38
N ARG A 52 -7.76 -13.82 -28.43
CA ARG A 52 -8.22 -13.25 -27.17
C ARG A 52 -8.88 -11.89 -27.37
N VAL A 53 -8.26 -10.98 -28.12
CA VAL A 53 -8.84 -9.65 -28.37
C VAL A 53 -10.18 -9.78 -29.10
N ARG A 54 -10.25 -10.67 -30.11
CA ARG A 54 -11.50 -10.95 -30.83
C ARG A 54 -12.63 -11.46 -29.92
N SER A 55 -12.31 -12.15 -28.80
CA SER A 55 -13.33 -12.69 -27.89
C SER A 55 -14.19 -11.61 -27.23
N TYR A 56 -13.64 -10.41 -27.00
CA TYR A 56 -14.38 -9.27 -26.42
C TYR A 56 -15.47 -8.71 -27.32
N PHE A 57 -15.40 -8.97 -28.63
CA PHE A 57 -16.31 -8.38 -29.62
C PHE A 57 -17.25 -9.43 -30.23
N ARG A 58 -17.27 -10.66 -29.71
CA ARG A 58 -18.15 -11.72 -30.20
C ARG A 58 -19.52 -11.66 -29.52
N PRO A 59 -20.64 -11.59 -30.28
CA PRO A 59 -21.99 -11.57 -29.70
C PRO A 59 -22.36 -12.84 -28.92
N SER A 60 -21.68 -13.96 -29.23
CA SER A 60 -21.99 -15.29 -28.69
C SER A 60 -21.36 -15.59 -27.33
N GLN A 61 -20.61 -14.65 -26.74
CA GLN A 61 -19.89 -14.87 -25.49
C GLN A 61 -20.42 -13.93 -24.41
N PRO A 62 -20.95 -14.44 -23.29
CA PRO A 62 -21.44 -13.59 -22.21
C PRO A 62 -20.24 -12.85 -21.59
N LEU A 63 -20.19 -11.54 -21.79
CA LEU A 63 -19.25 -10.64 -21.12
C LEU A 63 -19.85 -10.19 -19.80
N SER A 64 -19.02 -9.99 -18.78
CA SER A 64 -19.50 -9.36 -17.54
C SER A 64 -19.98 -7.93 -17.81
N PRO A 65 -20.94 -7.39 -17.04
CA PRO A 65 -21.47 -6.04 -17.24
C PRO A 65 -20.37 -4.98 -17.32
N ARG A 66 -19.35 -5.11 -16.48
CA ARG A 66 -18.18 -4.24 -16.47
C ARG A 66 -17.34 -4.35 -17.74
N ILE A 67 -17.02 -5.57 -18.18
CA ILE A 67 -16.27 -5.78 -19.42
C ILE A 67 -17.09 -5.27 -20.60
N ALA A 68 -18.40 -5.52 -20.63
CA ALA A 68 -19.28 -4.98 -21.67
C ALA A 68 -19.27 -3.43 -21.70
N LEU A 69 -19.27 -2.78 -20.53
CA LEU A 69 -19.16 -1.33 -20.40
C LEU A 69 -17.81 -0.82 -20.91
N MET A 70 -16.71 -1.50 -20.56
CA MET A 70 -15.37 -1.20 -21.07
C MET A 70 -15.32 -1.31 -22.61
N VAL A 71 -15.79 -2.42 -23.19
CA VAL A 71 -15.73 -2.64 -24.65
C VAL A 71 -16.53 -1.56 -25.40
N ARG A 72 -17.63 -1.06 -24.83
CA ARG A 72 -18.40 0.08 -25.39
C ARG A 72 -17.62 1.39 -25.47
N GLN A 73 -16.53 1.54 -24.74
CA GLN A 73 -15.69 2.74 -24.73
C GLN A 73 -14.43 2.58 -25.61
N VAL A 74 -14.13 1.38 -26.12
CA VAL A 74 -12.88 1.13 -26.86
C VAL A 74 -12.93 1.74 -28.25
N THR A 75 -11.97 2.60 -28.55
CA THR A 75 -11.74 3.20 -29.88
C THR A 75 -10.47 2.67 -30.54
N GLU A 76 -9.51 2.17 -29.75
CA GLU A 76 -8.22 1.71 -30.24
C GLU A 76 -7.68 0.50 -29.46
N ILE A 77 -6.96 -0.37 -30.18
CA ILE A 77 -6.33 -1.58 -29.66
C ILE A 77 -4.84 -1.53 -30.03
N GLU A 78 -3.97 -1.63 -29.04
CA GLU A 78 -2.52 -1.75 -29.22
C GLU A 78 -2.03 -3.10 -28.68
N PHE A 79 -0.85 -3.55 -29.10
CA PHE A 79 -0.25 -4.77 -28.58
C PHE A 79 1.28 -4.73 -28.60
N ILE A 80 1.89 -5.53 -27.73
CA ILE A 80 3.32 -5.83 -27.68
C ILE A 80 3.46 -7.34 -27.76
N VAL A 81 4.16 -7.82 -28.78
CA VAL A 81 4.52 -9.24 -28.93
C VAL A 81 5.69 -9.56 -28.00
N THR A 82 5.68 -10.74 -27.41
CA THR A 82 6.75 -11.28 -26.55
C THR A 82 7.19 -12.63 -27.08
N ASP A 83 8.42 -13.05 -26.77
CA ASP A 83 8.96 -14.32 -27.26
C ASP A 83 8.34 -15.53 -26.53
N THR A 84 7.87 -15.32 -25.29
CA THR A 84 7.29 -16.38 -24.46
C THR A 84 6.03 -15.92 -23.71
N GLU A 85 5.18 -16.88 -23.35
CA GLU A 85 4.00 -16.62 -22.51
C GLU A 85 4.39 -16.10 -21.12
N ALA A 86 5.49 -16.60 -20.55
CA ALA A 86 6.03 -16.14 -19.27
C ALA A 86 6.49 -14.68 -19.33
N GLU A 87 7.07 -14.26 -20.45
CA GLU A 87 7.43 -12.87 -20.70
C GLU A 87 6.19 -11.98 -20.85
N SER A 88 5.15 -12.44 -21.57
CA SER A 88 3.87 -11.72 -21.69
C SER A 88 3.21 -11.48 -20.32
N LEU A 89 3.31 -12.46 -19.42
CA LEU A 89 2.81 -12.39 -18.06
C LEU A 89 3.59 -11.39 -17.22
N ALA A 90 4.92 -11.43 -17.27
CA ALA A 90 5.77 -10.48 -16.54
C ALA A 90 5.57 -9.04 -17.05
N LEU A 91 5.44 -8.87 -18.37
CA LEU A 91 5.27 -7.57 -19.02
C LEU A 91 3.90 -6.96 -18.68
N GLU A 92 2.81 -7.73 -18.78
CA GLU A 92 1.46 -7.27 -18.45
C GLU A 92 1.38 -6.76 -17.01
N ALA A 93 1.87 -7.56 -16.06
CA ALA A 93 1.81 -7.22 -14.65
C ALA A 93 2.62 -5.95 -14.33
N ASN A 94 3.76 -5.73 -15.01
CA ASN A 94 4.52 -4.47 -14.92
C ASN A 94 3.75 -3.27 -15.48
N LEU A 95 3.11 -3.43 -16.64
CA LEU A 95 2.34 -2.38 -17.31
C LEU A 95 1.07 -2.01 -16.52
N ILE A 96 0.35 -2.98 -15.96
CA ILE A 96 -0.78 -2.74 -15.05
C ILE A 96 -0.30 -1.95 -13.84
N LYS A 97 0.85 -2.31 -13.26
CA LYS A 97 1.41 -1.59 -12.10
C LYS A 97 1.80 -0.14 -12.44
N GLN A 98 2.32 0.10 -13.64
CA GLN A 98 2.74 1.42 -14.10
C GLN A 98 1.55 2.33 -14.44
N HIS A 99 0.55 1.80 -15.15
CA HIS A 99 -0.55 2.59 -15.71
C HIS A 99 -1.82 2.56 -14.86
N GLN A 100 -1.98 1.56 -13.98
CA GLN A 100 -3.16 1.31 -13.14
C GLN A 100 -4.49 1.58 -13.89
N PRO A 101 -4.75 0.88 -15.01
CA PRO A 101 -5.94 1.11 -15.82
C PRO A 101 -7.24 0.90 -15.03
N HIS A 102 -8.25 1.73 -15.31
CA HIS A 102 -9.52 1.73 -14.57
C HIS A 102 -10.21 0.36 -14.54
N PHE A 103 -10.15 -0.40 -15.64
CA PHE A 103 -10.81 -1.71 -15.74
C PHE A 103 -9.93 -2.88 -15.25
N ASN A 104 -8.67 -2.65 -14.85
CA ASN A 104 -7.81 -3.65 -14.21
C ASN A 104 -7.92 -3.56 -12.67
N THR A 105 -9.00 -4.06 -12.07
CA THR A 105 -9.10 -4.14 -10.59
C THR A 105 -8.61 -5.49 -10.08
N LEU A 106 -7.41 -5.47 -9.52
CA LEU A 106 -7.11 -6.21 -8.31
C LEU A 106 -6.61 -5.19 -7.30
N LEU A 107 -7.35 -5.05 -6.19
CA LEU A 107 -7.08 -4.01 -5.21
C LEU A 107 -6.27 -4.59 -4.04
N LYS A 108 -5.11 -3.95 -3.91
CA LYS A 108 -4.08 -4.08 -2.87
C LYS A 108 -4.67 -3.92 -1.47
N ASP A 109 -4.39 -4.87 -0.58
CA ASP A 109 -4.45 -4.58 0.86
C ASP A 109 -3.18 -3.81 1.25
N ASP A 110 -3.35 -2.56 1.72
CA ASP A 110 -2.27 -1.66 2.18
C ASP A 110 -1.82 -1.96 3.62
N LYS A 111 -1.99 -3.21 4.07
CA LYS A 111 -1.38 -3.69 5.32
C LYS A 111 0.13 -3.77 5.12
N LYS A 112 0.85 -2.77 5.62
CA LYS A 112 2.32 -2.73 5.67
C LYS A 112 2.85 -3.73 6.68
N TYR A 113 2.85 -5.00 6.31
CA TYR A 113 3.46 -6.06 7.09
C TYR A 113 4.97 -5.81 7.28
N PRO A 114 5.53 -6.14 8.46
CA PRO A 114 6.97 -6.14 8.67
C PRO A 114 7.67 -7.22 7.82
N TYR A 115 8.84 -6.87 7.32
CA TYR A 115 9.80 -7.73 6.65
C TYR A 115 11.11 -7.74 7.44
N ILE A 116 11.90 -8.79 7.28
CA ILE A 116 13.32 -8.79 7.61
C ILE A 116 14.09 -8.38 6.36
N CYS A 117 14.95 -7.37 6.46
CA CYS A 117 15.87 -6.99 5.40
C CYS A 117 17.29 -7.44 5.77
N ILE A 118 17.99 -8.06 4.82
CA ILE A 118 19.43 -8.31 4.88
C ILE A 118 20.13 -7.48 3.80
N THR A 119 21.04 -6.60 4.21
CA THR A 119 21.72 -5.66 3.31
C THR A 119 22.95 -6.27 2.64
N TRP A 120 22.75 -7.18 1.68
CA TRP A 120 23.85 -7.81 0.93
C TRP A 120 24.65 -6.82 0.07
N SER A 121 24.11 -5.62 -0.19
CA SER A 121 24.86 -4.53 -0.82
C SER A 121 26.06 -4.06 0.00
N GLU A 122 26.03 -4.23 1.33
CA GLU A 122 27.10 -3.78 2.22
C GLU A 122 28.25 -4.81 2.32
N THR A 123 29.46 -4.33 2.63
CA THR A 123 30.62 -5.20 2.90
C THR A 123 30.36 -6.14 4.07
N TYR A 124 29.72 -5.62 5.13
CA TYR A 124 29.24 -6.40 6.28
C TYR A 124 27.71 -6.28 6.39
N PRO A 125 26.93 -7.20 5.79
CA PRO A 125 25.48 -7.11 5.76
C PRO A 125 24.83 -6.95 7.14
N ARG A 126 23.81 -6.11 7.21
CA ARG A 126 22.99 -5.90 8.41
C ARG A 126 21.68 -6.65 8.27
N ILE A 127 21.11 -7.04 9.41
CA ILE A 127 19.78 -7.64 9.50
C ILE A 127 18.87 -6.82 10.42
N PHE A 128 17.71 -6.39 9.91
CA PHE A 128 16.75 -5.58 10.67
C PHE A 128 15.32 -5.73 10.17
N ILE A 129 14.36 -5.34 11.01
CA ILE A 129 12.93 -5.35 10.67
C ILE A 129 12.56 -4.02 10.00
N THR A 130 11.86 -4.06 8.87
CA THR A 130 11.36 -2.89 8.14
C THR A 130 9.95 -3.13 7.61
N ARG A 131 9.13 -2.08 7.54
CA ARG A 131 7.82 -2.11 6.86
C ARG A 131 7.86 -1.51 5.46
N LYS A 132 9.02 -1.00 5.05
CA LYS A 132 9.26 -0.44 3.72
C LYS A 132 10.15 -1.40 2.95
N ARG A 133 9.67 -1.89 1.81
CA ARG A 133 10.51 -2.49 0.77
C ARG A 133 11.17 -1.33 0.02
N SER A 134 12.44 -1.06 0.32
CA SER A 134 13.22 -0.11 -0.46
C SER A 134 13.76 -0.86 -1.68
N ILE A 135 13.29 -0.50 -2.87
CA ILE A 135 13.74 -1.06 -4.15
C ILE A 135 15.09 -0.43 -4.57
N ASN A 136 15.59 0.56 -3.83
CA ASN A 136 16.76 1.35 -4.24
C ASN A 136 18.07 0.54 -4.34
N ASN A 137 18.18 -0.63 -3.69
CA ASN A 137 19.36 -1.50 -3.77
C ASN A 137 18.97 -2.92 -4.20
N GLN A 138 19.20 -3.27 -5.46
CA GLN A 138 18.87 -4.59 -6.05
C GLN A 138 19.56 -5.79 -5.38
N LYS A 139 20.63 -5.57 -4.60
CA LYS A 139 21.33 -6.65 -3.90
C LYS A 139 20.69 -7.02 -2.56
N ASP A 140 19.99 -6.09 -1.91
CA ASP A 140 19.41 -6.32 -0.60
C ASP A 140 18.23 -7.29 -0.72
N ARG A 141 18.10 -8.20 0.24
CA ARG A 141 17.08 -9.26 0.21
C ARG A 141 16.09 -9.05 1.35
N TYR A 142 14.81 -9.18 1.04
CA TYR A 142 13.74 -9.11 2.02
C TYR A 142 13.19 -10.53 2.32
N TYR A 143 12.67 -10.73 3.52
CA TYR A 143 12.06 -11.99 3.95
C TYR A 143 10.78 -11.66 4.72
N GLY A 144 9.71 -12.42 4.49
CA GLY A 144 8.37 -12.13 5.01
C GLY A 144 7.37 -12.07 3.85
N PRO A 145 6.23 -11.38 4.00
CA PRO A 145 5.78 -10.58 5.15
C PRO A 145 5.45 -11.40 6.41
N TYR A 146 5.73 -10.83 7.60
CA TYR A 146 5.39 -11.47 8.89
C TYR A 146 4.11 -10.90 9.50
N VAL A 147 3.19 -11.77 9.91
CA VAL A 147 1.93 -11.36 10.56
C VAL A 147 2.13 -10.94 12.02
N ASP A 148 3.01 -11.63 12.75
CA ASP A 148 3.26 -11.37 14.16
C ASP A 148 4.62 -10.68 14.36
N THR A 149 4.56 -9.36 14.58
CA THR A 149 5.74 -8.54 14.89
C THR A 149 6.45 -8.95 16.19
N ARG A 150 5.74 -9.50 17.19
CA ARG A 150 6.33 -9.90 18.47
C ARG A 150 7.11 -11.19 18.28
N LEU A 151 6.51 -12.19 17.62
CA LEU A 151 7.19 -13.43 17.28
C LEU A 151 8.41 -13.16 16.41
N LEU A 152 8.30 -12.30 15.38
CA LEU A 152 9.44 -11.94 14.53
C LEU A 152 10.60 -11.34 15.33
N ARG A 153 10.30 -10.41 16.25
CA ARG A 153 11.32 -9.81 17.14
C ARG A 153 11.96 -10.84 18.04
N TYR A 154 11.18 -11.78 18.58
CA TYR A 154 11.66 -12.86 19.41
C TYR A 154 12.58 -13.82 18.63
N THR A 155 12.17 -14.26 17.43
CA THR A 155 12.98 -15.08 16.54
C THR A 155 14.30 -14.39 16.19
N LEU A 156 14.26 -13.10 15.81
CA LEU A 156 15.47 -12.34 15.50
C LEU A 156 16.37 -12.19 16.74
N HIS A 157 15.80 -12.05 17.93
CA HIS A 157 16.56 -11.99 19.18
C HIS A 157 17.31 -13.30 19.45
N LEU A 158 16.63 -14.44 19.31
CA LEU A 158 17.26 -15.76 19.46
C LEU A 158 18.37 -15.98 18.43
N ILE A 159 18.12 -15.67 17.16
CA ILE A 159 19.13 -15.78 16.10
C ILE A 159 20.37 -14.94 16.42
N LYS A 160 20.20 -13.70 16.90
CA LYS A 160 21.30 -12.81 17.29
C LYS A 160 22.09 -13.29 18.50
N ARG A 161 21.55 -14.22 19.28
CA ARG A 161 22.23 -14.87 20.40
C ARG A 161 22.97 -16.13 19.95
N THR A 162 22.41 -16.85 18.98
CA THR A 162 22.99 -18.09 18.44
C THR A 162 24.09 -17.83 17.41
N PHE A 163 23.93 -16.80 16.59
CA PHE A 163 24.88 -16.38 15.57
C PHE A 163 25.40 -14.98 15.91
N PRO A 164 26.73 -14.79 16.06
CA PRO A 164 27.31 -13.46 16.23
C PRO A 164 27.04 -12.58 14.99
N LEU A 165 26.35 -11.45 15.18
CA LEU A 165 25.90 -10.59 14.08
C LEU A 165 26.27 -9.13 14.34
N ARG A 166 26.44 -8.34 13.27
CA ARG A 166 26.61 -6.89 13.36
C ARG A 166 25.39 -6.28 14.03
N GLN A 167 25.57 -5.77 15.26
CA GLN A 167 24.48 -5.21 16.05
C GLN A 167 24.21 -3.73 15.77
N ARG A 168 25.18 -2.99 15.21
CA ARG A 168 25.10 -1.53 15.04
C ARG A 168 25.41 -1.09 13.60
N PRO A 169 24.75 -0.03 13.10
CA PRO A 169 25.08 0.60 11.83
C PRO A 169 26.47 1.24 11.83
N GLN A 170 26.86 1.86 12.95
CA GLN A 170 28.14 2.54 13.06
C GLN A 170 28.91 2.02 14.29
N PRO A 171 30.26 2.05 14.24
CA PRO A 171 31.08 1.71 15.39
C PRO A 171 30.81 2.69 16.54
N LEU A 172 30.73 2.17 17.77
CA LEU A 172 30.56 3.00 18.97
C LEU A 172 31.85 3.72 19.37
N PHE A 173 32.99 3.06 19.13
CA PHE A 173 34.32 3.57 19.39
C PHE A 173 35.16 3.49 18.12
N LYS A 174 36.06 4.44 17.92
CA LYS A 174 36.95 4.46 16.75
C LYS A 174 37.97 3.32 16.79
N ASP A 175 38.60 3.11 17.96
CA ASP A 175 39.82 2.29 18.05
C ASP A 175 39.65 1.01 18.89
N ARG A 176 38.42 0.67 19.29
CA ARG A 176 38.16 -0.57 20.04
C ARG A 176 36.80 -1.20 19.75
N PRO A 177 36.64 -2.51 19.98
CA PRO A 177 35.33 -3.17 19.97
C PRO A 177 34.43 -2.64 21.09
N CYS A 178 33.12 -2.90 20.97
CA CYS A 178 32.14 -2.57 22.00
C CYS A 178 31.76 -3.81 22.80
N LEU A 179 31.03 -3.63 23.90
CA LEU A 179 30.56 -4.72 24.76
C LEU A 179 29.90 -5.90 24.01
N ASN A 180 29.20 -5.66 22.89
CA ASN A 180 28.61 -6.74 22.10
C ASN A 180 29.64 -7.72 21.53
N TYR A 181 30.86 -7.27 21.26
CA TYR A 181 31.97 -8.13 20.90
C TYR A 181 32.45 -8.94 22.10
N ASP A 182 32.69 -8.28 23.23
CA ASP A 182 33.20 -8.92 24.45
C ASP A 182 32.27 -10.02 24.98
N ILE A 183 30.94 -9.86 24.79
CA ILE A 183 29.93 -10.87 25.17
C ILE A 183 29.57 -11.84 24.02
N GLY A 184 30.32 -11.85 22.91
CA GLY A 184 30.17 -12.79 21.80
C GLY A 184 28.95 -12.57 20.88
N ARG A 185 28.22 -11.46 21.00
CA ARG A 185 27.04 -11.14 20.16
C ARG A 185 27.37 -10.49 18.82
N CYS A 186 28.59 -9.99 18.65
CA CYS A 186 29.06 -9.33 17.44
C CYS A 186 30.49 -9.80 17.14
N PRO A 187 30.84 -10.18 15.91
CA PRO A 187 32.17 -10.68 15.58
C PRO A 187 33.21 -9.55 15.36
N GLY A 188 32.94 -8.32 15.83
CA GLY A 188 33.94 -7.25 15.79
C GLY A 188 34.14 -6.61 14.41
N VAL A 189 33.11 -6.61 13.55
CA VAL A 189 33.15 -6.03 12.20
C VAL A 189 33.64 -4.58 12.14
N CYS A 190 33.44 -3.80 13.22
CA CYS A 190 33.91 -2.42 13.33
C CYS A 190 35.43 -2.29 13.29
N GLN A 191 36.14 -3.30 13.81
CA GLN A 191 37.60 -3.35 13.87
C GLN A 191 38.17 -4.39 12.89
N LYS A 192 37.36 -4.86 11.92
CA LYS A 192 37.74 -5.87 10.91
C LYS A 192 38.31 -7.17 11.51
N LEU A 193 37.85 -7.56 12.70
CA LEU A 193 38.28 -8.79 13.39
C LEU A 193 37.73 -10.07 12.75
N ILE A 194 36.80 -9.95 11.82
CA ILE A 194 36.29 -11.04 10.99
C ILE A 194 36.38 -10.62 9.53
N SER A 195 36.68 -11.56 8.62
CA SER A 195 36.68 -11.26 7.20
C SER A 195 35.25 -11.01 6.67
N PRO A 196 35.07 -10.18 5.63
CA PRO A 196 33.78 -10.02 4.98
C PRO A 196 33.19 -11.33 4.44
N GLN A 197 34.05 -12.26 3.99
CA GLN A 197 33.67 -13.57 3.47
C GLN A 197 33.06 -14.45 4.57
N ASP A 198 33.77 -14.63 5.69
CA ASP A 198 33.31 -15.47 6.81
C ASP A 198 32.03 -14.91 7.45
N TYR A 199 31.94 -13.58 7.53
CA TYR A 199 30.74 -12.92 8.02
C TYR A 199 29.54 -13.16 7.08
N ARG A 200 29.76 -13.16 5.75
CA ARG A 200 28.71 -13.48 4.78
C ARG A 200 28.24 -14.92 4.89
N GLU A 201 29.13 -15.88 5.14
CA GLU A 201 28.73 -17.27 5.39
C GLU A 201 27.82 -17.39 6.62
N THR A 202 28.12 -16.63 7.68
CA THR A 202 27.26 -16.56 8.88
C THR A 202 25.87 -16.01 8.53
N LEU A 203 25.81 -14.95 7.71
CA LEU A 203 24.55 -14.38 7.23
C LEU A 203 23.78 -15.32 6.29
N GLN A 204 24.46 -16.15 5.52
CA GLN A 204 23.81 -17.16 4.67
C GLN A 204 23.10 -18.21 5.52
N LYS A 205 23.71 -18.67 6.61
CA LYS A 205 23.06 -19.57 7.58
C LYS A 205 21.80 -18.93 8.15
N VAL A 206 21.88 -17.65 8.55
CA VAL A 206 20.73 -16.89 9.05
C VAL A 206 19.63 -16.73 7.99
N ALA A 207 20.01 -16.46 6.73
CA ALA A 207 19.06 -16.38 5.62
C ALA A 207 18.34 -17.72 5.38
N MET A 208 19.03 -18.86 5.52
CA MET A 208 18.40 -20.19 5.40
C MET A 208 17.27 -20.39 6.41
N ILE A 209 17.40 -19.86 7.63
CA ILE A 209 16.34 -19.93 8.65
C ILE A 209 15.08 -19.22 8.17
N PHE A 210 15.22 -17.99 7.66
CA PHE A 210 14.09 -17.20 7.15
C PHE A 210 13.54 -17.70 5.80
N GLN A 211 14.28 -18.54 5.08
CA GLN A 211 13.83 -19.25 3.88
C GLN A 211 13.06 -20.55 4.17
N GLY A 212 12.98 -20.96 5.44
CA GLY A 212 12.39 -22.25 5.83
C GLY A 212 13.32 -23.45 5.63
N ARG A 213 14.64 -23.23 5.54
CA ARG A 213 15.67 -24.27 5.33
C ARG A 213 16.41 -24.62 6.63
N THR A 214 15.69 -24.57 7.76
CA THR A 214 16.27 -24.83 9.09
C THR A 214 16.71 -26.29 9.25
N GLY A 215 15.96 -27.26 8.71
CA GLY A 215 16.35 -28.67 8.72
C GLY A 215 17.67 -28.91 7.99
N GLU A 216 17.78 -28.44 6.75
CA GLU A 216 19.02 -28.52 5.96
C GLU A 216 20.21 -27.86 6.69
N LEU A 217 19.98 -26.75 7.41
CA LEU A 217 21.00 -26.10 8.21
C LEU A 217 21.42 -26.96 9.42
N LEU A 218 20.47 -27.61 10.10
CA LEU A 218 20.75 -28.51 11.21
C LEU A 218 21.62 -29.69 10.77
N ASP A 219 21.30 -30.33 9.64
CA ASP A 219 22.08 -31.46 9.10
C ASP A 219 23.51 -31.04 8.74
N LYS A 220 23.65 -29.87 8.10
CA LYS A 220 24.96 -29.29 7.76
C LYS A 220 25.79 -28.98 9.01
N LEU A 221 25.17 -28.43 10.05
CA LEU A 221 25.85 -28.14 11.32
C LEU A 221 26.22 -29.43 12.05
N ALA A 222 25.35 -30.44 12.08
CA ALA A 222 25.62 -31.72 12.71
C ALA A 222 26.84 -32.41 12.07
N THR A 223 26.90 -32.43 10.73
CA THR A 223 28.03 -32.98 9.98
C THR A 223 29.33 -32.24 10.31
N LYS A 224 29.30 -30.90 10.35
CA LYS A 224 30.48 -30.08 10.69
C LYS A 224 30.91 -30.26 12.15
N MET A 225 29.97 -30.42 13.08
CA MET A 225 30.26 -30.66 14.48
C MET A 225 30.98 -32.00 14.69
N LEU A 226 30.52 -33.05 14.00
CA LEU A 226 31.15 -34.37 14.05
C LEU A 226 32.56 -34.32 13.47
N ALA A 227 32.75 -33.70 12.31
CA ALA A 227 34.08 -33.53 11.71
C ALA A 227 35.04 -32.74 12.61
N ALA A 228 34.57 -31.66 13.26
CA ALA A 228 35.39 -30.93 14.23
C ALA A 228 35.75 -31.79 15.46
N SER A 229 34.82 -32.62 15.94
CA SER A 229 35.08 -33.55 17.05
C SER A 229 36.08 -34.64 16.66
N GLU A 230 36.00 -35.17 15.42
CA GLU A 230 36.95 -36.16 14.88
C GLU A 230 38.35 -35.58 14.75
N ASN A 231 38.46 -34.30 14.38
CA ASN A 231 39.73 -33.55 14.32
C ASN A 231 40.24 -33.07 15.69
N LEU A 232 39.55 -33.40 16.80
CA LEU A 232 39.86 -32.95 18.17
C LEU A 232 39.72 -31.42 18.39
N ASP A 233 39.02 -30.71 17.51
CA ASP A 233 38.72 -29.28 17.60
C ASP A 233 37.49 -29.02 18.50
N PHE A 234 37.62 -29.34 19.79
CA PHE A 234 36.49 -29.34 20.74
C PHE A 234 35.84 -27.96 20.93
N GLU A 235 36.58 -26.86 20.81
CA GLU A 235 36.02 -25.50 20.91
C GLU A 235 35.07 -25.18 19.75
N GLN A 236 35.46 -25.59 18.53
CA GLN A 236 34.64 -25.42 17.34
C GLN A 236 33.42 -26.34 17.41
N ALA A 237 33.60 -27.60 17.82
CA ALA A 237 32.50 -28.54 18.03
C ALA A 237 31.50 -28.03 19.08
N ALA A 238 31.96 -27.47 20.19
CA ALA A 238 31.11 -26.87 21.23
C ALA A 238 30.30 -25.68 20.69
N THR A 239 30.94 -24.81 19.90
CA THR A 239 30.26 -23.66 19.27
C THR A 239 29.15 -24.13 18.32
N ILE A 240 29.42 -25.14 17.49
CA ILE A 240 28.42 -25.68 16.55
C ILE A 240 27.29 -26.40 17.30
N ARG A 241 27.61 -27.15 18.36
CA ARG A 241 26.61 -27.79 19.23
C ARG A 241 25.65 -26.76 19.83
N ASP A 242 26.18 -25.64 20.33
CA ASP A 242 25.36 -24.58 20.92
C ASP A 242 24.51 -23.87 19.85
N GLN A 243 25.00 -23.78 18.60
CA GLN A 243 24.19 -23.35 17.45
C GLN A 243 23.02 -24.29 17.18
N ILE A 244 23.26 -25.60 17.14
CA ILE A 244 22.23 -26.63 16.94
C ILE A 244 21.16 -26.53 18.03
N ARG A 245 21.56 -26.45 19.32
CA ARG A 245 20.63 -26.31 20.45
C ARG A 245 19.78 -25.03 20.35
N GLY A 246 20.40 -23.91 19.95
CA GLY A 246 19.68 -22.65 19.72
C GLY A 246 18.64 -22.75 18.61
N LEU A 247 18.95 -23.46 17.52
CA LEU A 247 18.01 -23.70 16.43
C LEU A 247 16.88 -24.65 16.81
N GLN A 248 17.16 -25.67 17.64
CA GLN A 248 16.12 -26.58 18.15
C GLN A 248 15.13 -25.87 19.05
N ALA A 249 15.58 -24.92 19.88
CA ALA A 249 14.70 -24.11 20.74
C ALA A 249 13.74 -23.20 19.95
N LEU A 250 14.11 -22.79 18.73
CA LEU A 250 13.19 -22.11 17.81
C LEU A 250 12.04 -23.01 17.35
N ASN A 251 12.18 -24.34 17.51
CA ASN A 251 11.23 -25.32 17.03
C ASN A 251 10.18 -25.82 18.03
N THR A 252 10.32 -25.49 19.31
CA THR A 252 9.60 -26.19 20.39
C THR A 252 8.16 -25.69 20.65
N ASP A 253 7.73 -24.55 20.11
CA ASP A 253 6.37 -24.02 20.33
C ASP A 253 5.54 -23.94 19.02
N GLN A 254 4.70 -24.96 18.74
CA GLN A 254 3.30 -24.85 18.26
C GLN A 254 2.74 -26.12 17.58
N LYS A 255 1.41 -26.29 17.74
CA LYS A 255 0.55 -27.47 17.53
C LYS A 255 0.19 -27.85 16.08
N VAL A 256 0.83 -27.28 15.06
CA VAL A 256 0.56 -27.64 13.65
C VAL A 256 1.86 -28.05 13.00
N SER A 257 2.34 -29.24 13.34
CA SER A 257 3.42 -29.89 12.61
C SER A 257 2.80 -30.55 11.38
N LEU A 258 3.12 -30.02 10.19
CA LEU A 258 2.82 -30.74 8.96
C LEU A 258 3.85 -31.87 8.82
N PRO A 259 3.52 -33.03 8.24
CA PRO A 259 4.45 -34.16 8.16
C PRO A 259 5.77 -33.87 7.40
N ASP A 260 5.83 -32.78 6.63
CA ASP A 260 6.99 -32.33 5.85
C ASP A 260 7.38 -30.88 6.23
N ASP A 261 7.91 -30.69 7.44
CA ASP A 261 8.37 -29.39 7.98
C ASP A 261 9.66 -28.84 7.30
N THR A 262 10.11 -29.42 6.18
CA THR A 262 11.31 -28.98 5.44
C THR A 262 10.99 -28.19 4.18
N VAL A 263 9.74 -28.21 3.72
CA VAL A 263 9.34 -27.60 2.44
C VAL A 263 8.55 -26.31 2.69
N SER A 264 9.03 -25.22 2.11
CA SER A 264 8.32 -23.95 2.04
C SER A 264 7.11 -24.05 1.10
N ARG A 265 5.92 -23.72 1.61
CA ARG A 265 4.66 -23.81 0.88
C ARG A 265 3.86 -22.53 1.03
N ASP A 266 3.15 -22.12 0.00
CA ASP A 266 2.07 -21.15 0.15
C ASP A 266 0.73 -21.86 -0.12
N ALA A 267 -0.34 -21.44 0.53
CA ALA A 267 -1.68 -21.97 0.31
C ALA A 267 -2.63 -20.80 0.06
N ILE A 268 -3.36 -20.85 -1.04
CA ILE A 268 -4.30 -19.79 -1.43
C ILE A 268 -5.71 -20.37 -1.49
N ALA A 269 -6.70 -19.62 -1.04
CA ALA A 269 -8.10 -19.96 -1.23
C ALA A 269 -8.93 -18.68 -1.34
N LEU A 270 -10.15 -18.81 -1.88
CA LEU A 270 -11.09 -17.70 -1.98
C LEU A 270 -12.45 -18.09 -1.43
N ALA A 271 -13.24 -17.07 -1.12
CA ALA A 271 -14.66 -17.15 -0.82
C ALA A 271 -15.37 -16.02 -1.58
N LYS A 272 -16.51 -16.30 -2.19
CA LYS A 272 -17.23 -15.32 -3.02
C LYS A 272 -18.73 -15.29 -2.73
N ASP A 273 -19.34 -14.14 -2.97
CA ASP A 273 -20.78 -13.92 -3.05
C ASP A 273 -21.14 -13.23 -4.39
N GLU A 274 -22.35 -12.66 -4.52
CA GLU A 274 -22.81 -11.99 -5.76
C GLU A 274 -22.12 -10.65 -6.08
N GLN A 275 -21.43 -10.06 -5.12
CA GLN A 275 -20.77 -8.75 -5.21
C GLN A 275 -19.26 -8.83 -4.93
N HIS A 276 -18.85 -9.60 -3.93
CA HIS A 276 -17.49 -9.61 -3.39
C HIS A 276 -16.85 -10.98 -3.52
N CYS A 277 -15.53 -10.99 -3.76
CA CYS A 277 -14.66 -12.14 -3.67
C CYS A 277 -13.50 -11.81 -2.75
N CYS A 278 -13.36 -12.56 -1.65
CA CYS A 278 -12.26 -12.44 -0.71
C CYS A 278 -11.27 -13.57 -0.95
N ILE A 279 -9.99 -13.25 -1.10
CA ILE A 279 -8.92 -14.21 -1.31
C ILE A 279 -7.97 -14.13 -0.12
N GLN A 280 -7.51 -15.28 0.36
CA GLN A 280 -6.49 -15.38 1.39
C GLN A 280 -5.31 -16.20 0.88
N LEU A 281 -4.10 -15.73 1.14
CA LEU A 281 -2.84 -16.41 0.84
C LEU A 281 -2.05 -16.58 2.13
N PHE A 282 -1.86 -17.83 2.55
CA PHE A 282 -1.09 -18.20 3.72
C PHE A 282 0.30 -18.63 3.28
N GLN A 283 1.32 -18.02 3.86
CA GLN A 283 2.71 -18.34 3.59
C GLN A 283 3.26 -19.20 4.72
N VAL A 284 3.65 -20.43 4.40
CA VAL A 284 4.13 -21.43 5.37
C VAL A 284 5.61 -21.74 5.10
N ARG A 285 6.47 -21.59 6.11
CA ARG A 285 7.91 -21.86 6.02
C ARG A 285 8.31 -22.74 7.20
N SER A 286 9.00 -23.84 6.92
CA SER A 286 9.33 -24.86 7.93
C SER A 286 8.14 -25.30 8.80
N GLY A 287 6.97 -25.57 8.20
CA GLY A 287 5.75 -25.90 8.93
C GLY A 287 5.06 -24.72 9.65
N ARG A 288 5.67 -23.53 9.68
CA ARG A 288 5.13 -22.35 10.37
C ARG A 288 4.42 -21.40 9.44
N LEU A 289 3.25 -20.92 9.85
CA LEU A 289 2.60 -19.77 9.21
C LEU A 289 3.42 -18.50 9.46
N VAL A 290 4.09 -18.00 8.44
CA VAL A 290 4.86 -16.74 8.50
C VAL A 290 4.03 -15.56 8.01
N GLY A 291 3.16 -15.75 7.02
CA GLY A 291 2.40 -14.68 6.38
C GLY A 291 0.93 -15.03 6.17
N ARG A 292 0.04 -14.04 6.30
CA ARG A 292 -1.37 -14.09 5.91
C ARG A 292 -1.68 -12.81 5.15
N LEU A 293 -1.93 -12.98 3.86
CA LEU A 293 -2.25 -11.92 2.92
C LEU A 293 -3.71 -12.03 2.52
N GLY A 294 -4.40 -10.89 2.48
CA GLY A 294 -5.78 -10.79 2.02
C GLY A 294 -5.84 -9.98 0.73
N PHE A 295 -6.68 -10.41 -0.20
CA PHE A 295 -7.00 -9.67 -1.42
C PHE A 295 -8.51 -9.63 -1.61
N PHE A 296 -8.99 -8.63 -2.32
CA PHE A 296 -10.39 -8.47 -2.67
C PHE A 296 -10.53 -8.29 -4.18
N ALA A 297 -11.54 -8.92 -4.76
CA ALA A 297 -11.90 -8.81 -6.16
C ALA A 297 -13.42 -8.75 -6.30
N ASP A 298 -13.92 -8.18 -7.40
CA ASP A 298 -15.34 -8.22 -7.73
C ASP A 298 -15.73 -9.62 -8.21
N SER A 299 -16.83 -10.17 -7.70
CA SER A 299 -17.22 -11.55 -8.02
C SER A 299 -17.84 -11.72 -9.41
N GLN A 300 -18.27 -10.63 -10.04
CA GLN A 300 -19.14 -10.67 -11.23
C GLN A 300 -18.44 -10.98 -12.57
N SER A 301 -17.12 -11.26 -12.57
CA SER A 301 -16.35 -11.19 -13.84
C SER A 301 -15.37 -12.32 -14.14
N ALA A 302 -15.14 -13.28 -13.24
CA ALA A 302 -14.08 -14.27 -13.44
C ALA A 302 -14.36 -15.61 -12.77
N ASN A 303 -13.92 -16.69 -13.42
CA ASN A 303 -13.90 -18.02 -12.79
C ASN A 303 -12.92 -18.01 -11.60
N GLU A 304 -13.14 -18.85 -10.60
CA GLU A 304 -12.31 -18.92 -9.38
C GLU A 304 -10.83 -19.14 -9.72
N GLY A 305 -10.53 -20.05 -10.65
CA GLY A 305 -9.17 -20.29 -11.13
C GLY A 305 -8.54 -19.06 -11.80
N GLU A 306 -9.32 -18.23 -12.52
CA GLU A 306 -8.81 -16.99 -13.13
C GLU A 306 -8.49 -15.93 -12.07
N ILE A 307 -9.35 -15.81 -11.04
CA ILE A 307 -9.13 -14.88 -9.91
C ILE A 307 -7.85 -15.28 -9.17
N LEU A 308 -7.72 -16.56 -8.80
CA LEU A 308 -6.55 -17.07 -8.08
C LEU A 308 -5.28 -16.89 -8.90
N GLN A 309 -5.32 -17.18 -10.21
CA GLN A 309 -4.17 -17.02 -11.08
C GLN A 309 -3.68 -15.56 -11.09
N LYS A 310 -4.59 -14.60 -11.32
CA LYS A 310 -4.22 -13.18 -11.32
C LYS A 310 -3.66 -12.71 -9.98
N VAL A 311 -4.25 -13.15 -8.86
CA VAL A 311 -3.74 -12.84 -7.51
C VAL A 311 -2.31 -13.36 -7.34
N LEU A 312 -2.01 -14.58 -7.78
CA LEU A 312 -0.68 -15.16 -7.70
C LEU A 312 0.32 -14.44 -8.61
N GLU A 313 -0.07 -14.11 -9.85
CA GLU A 313 0.74 -13.34 -10.80
C GLU A 313 1.14 -11.97 -10.20
N GLU A 314 0.17 -11.21 -9.70
CA GLU A 314 0.42 -9.91 -9.09
C GLU A 314 1.25 -10.01 -7.81
N HIS A 315 0.91 -10.97 -6.94
CA HIS A 315 1.64 -11.19 -5.69
C HIS A 315 3.12 -11.46 -5.97
N TYR A 316 3.40 -12.48 -6.79
CA TYR A 316 4.77 -12.90 -7.03
C TYR A 316 5.55 -11.98 -7.95
N LEU A 317 4.92 -11.04 -8.66
CA LEU A 317 5.63 -10.04 -9.49
C LEU A 317 6.63 -9.24 -8.65
N SER A 318 6.19 -8.79 -7.48
CA SER A 318 7.00 -7.95 -6.59
C SER A 318 7.90 -8.74 -5.62
N VAL A 319 7.75 -10.06 -5.58
CA VAL A 319 8.44 -10.96 -4.66
C VAL A 319 9.75 -11.42 -5.28
N GLU A 320 10.83 -11.43 -4.51
CA GLU A 320 12.12 -11.90 -4.97
C GLU A 320 12.16 -13.43 -5.07
N GLY A 321 12.96 -13.99 -5.99
CA GLY A 321 13.03 -15.44 -6.21
C GLY A 321 13.30 -16.27 -4.95
N VAL A 322 14.03 -15.71 -3.99
CA VAL A 322 14.36 -16.36 -2.70
C VAL A 322 13.16 -16.57 -1.78
N GLU A 323 12.09 -15.80 -1.95
CA GLU A 323 10.88 -15.85 -1.13
C GLU A 323 9.82 -16.81 -1.70
N ILE A 324 9.94 -17.18 -2.99
CA ILE A 324 9.00 -18.05 -3.71
C ILE A 324 9.05 -19.46 -3.11
N PRO A 325 7.91 -20.03 -2.66
CA PRO A 325 7.85 -21.36 -2.06
C PRO A 325 8.19 -22.46 -3.08
N SER A 326 8.44 -23.68 -2.62
CA SER A 326 8.63 -24.83 -3.52
C SER A 326 7.32 -25.45 -3.96
N GLU A 327 6.25 -25.20 -3.21
CA GLU A 327 4.93 -25.70 -3.50
C GLU A 327 3.89 -24.61 -3.22
N ILE A 328 2.89 -24.48 -4.08
CA ILE A 328 1.72 -23.61 -3.89
C ILE A 328 0.48 -24.49 -3.96
N LEU A 329 -0.30 -24.49 -2.87
CA LEU A 329 -1.52 -25.25 -2.74
C LEU A 329 -2.71 -24.43 -3.24
N LEU A 330 -3.50 -25.05 -4.10
CA LEU A 330 -4.63 -24.44 -4.80
C LEU A 330 -5.93 -25.22 -4.51
N PRO A 331 -7.09 -24.56 -4.45
CA PRO A 331 -8.38 -25.21 -4.30
C PRO A 331 -8.90 -25.78 -5.63
N CYS A 332 -8.43 -25.27 -6.76
CA CYS A 332 -8.78 -25.71 -8.10
C CYS A 332 -7.61 -25.53 -9.07
N GLU A 333 -7.71 -26.12 -10.26
CA GLU A 333 -6.73 -25.93 -11.33
C GLU A 333 -6.79 -24.50 -11.88
N LEU A 334 -5.61 -23.95 -12.22
CA LEU A 334 -5.50 -22.63 -12.83
C LEU A 334 -5.53 -22.74 -14.36
N PRO A 335 -6.20 -21.82 -15.07
CA PRO A 335 -6.29 -21.83 -16.54
C PRO A 335 -4.93 -21.92 -17.25
N GLU A 336 -3.91 -21.23 -16.72
CA GLU A 336 -2.53 -21.26 -17.25
C GLU A 336 -1.51 -21.62 -16.16
N GLY A 337 -1.84 -22.62 -15.33
CA GLY A 337 -0.99 -23.06 -14.21
C GLY A 337 0.44 -23.44 -14.63
N GLU A 338 0.62 -24.09 -15.78
CA GLU A 338 1.95 -24.45 -16.29
C GLU A 338 2.82 -23.23 -16.60
N VAL A 339 2.22 -22.16 -17.14
CA VAL A 339 2.92 -20.91 -17.48
C VAL A 339 3.38 -20.22 -16.20
N LEU A 340 2.47 -20.12 -15.22
CA LEU A 340 2.78 -19.54 -13.91
C LEU A 340 3.89 -20.34 -13.21
N ALA A 341 3.81 -21.67 -13.21
CA ALA A 341 4.84 -22.54 -12.63
C ALA A 341 6.20 -22.37 -13.33
N GLY A 342 6.20 -22.24 -14.67
CA GLY A 342 7.39 -21.97 -15.46
C GLY A 342 8.05 -20.63 -15.11
N TRP A 343 7.27 -19.56 -15.04
CA TRP A 343 7.75 -18.22 -14.66
C TRP A 343 8.29 -18.19 -13.21
N LEU A 344 7.57 -18.81 -12.26
CA LEU A 344 8.04 -18.90 -10.88
C LEU A 344 9.32 -19.73 -10.75
N ARG A 345 9.46 -20.80 -11.55
CA ARG A 345 10.68 -21.62 -11.62
C ARG A 345 11.86 -20.82 -12.11
N GLU A 346 11.70 -20.04 -13.18
CA GLU A 346 12.75 -19.18 -13.73
C GLU A 346 13.19 -18.15 -12.70
N LYS A 347 12.22 -17.45 -12.09
CA LYS A 347 12.48 -16.41 -11.09
C LYS A 347 13.16 -16.95 -9.83
N LYS A 348 12.78 -18.15 -9.38
CA LYS A 348 13.37 -18.82 -8.21
C LYS A 348 14.72 -19.50 -8.52
N GLY A 349 14.92 -19.95 -9.74
CA GLY A 349 16.04 -20.83 -10.14
C GLY A 349 15.87 -22.29 -9.71
N ARG A 350 14.70 -22.70 -9.22
CA ARG A 350 14.37 -24.07 -8.79
C ARG A 350 12.92 -24.41 -9.13
N LYS A 351 12.58 -25.70 -9.19
CA LYS A 351 11.21 -26.16 -9.45
C LYS A 351 10.23 -25.57 -8.41
N VAL A 352 9.09 -25.10 -8.91
CA VAL A 352 7.92 -24.66 -8.13
C VAL A 352 6.76 -25.51 -8.60
N GLU A 353 6.10 -26.21 -7.66
CA GLU A 353 4.95 -27.07 -7.94
C GLU A 353 3.66 -26.35 -7.56
N LEU A 354 2.66 -26.38 -8.46
CA LEU A 354 1.30 -25.95 -8.18
C LEU A 354 0.46 -27.22 -7.98
N THR A 355 -0.13 -27.38 -6.79
CA THR A 355 -0.76 -28.64 -6.40
C THR A 355 -2.19 -28.40 -5.91
N VAL A 356 -3.15 -29.19 -6.39
CA VAL A 356 -4.48 -29.31 -5.79
C VAL A 356 -4.46 -30.53 -4.85
N PRO A 357 -4.36 -30.33 -3.52
CA PRO A 357 -4.10 -31.44 -2.61
C PRO A 357 -5.35 -32.34 -2.41
N GLN A 358 -5.19 -33.65 -2.58
CA GLN A 358 -6.20 -34.66 -2.24
C GLN A 358 -5.94 -35.37 -0.89
N ARG A 359 -4.75 -35.17 -0.29
CA ARG A 359 -4.34 -35.82 0.98
C ARG A 359 -4.71 -34.96 2.19
N GLN A 360 -5.12 -35.61 3.29
CA GLN A 360 -5.67 -35.00 4.51
C GLN A 360 -4.91 -33.75 5.00
N SER A 361 -3.60 -33.84 5.27
CA SER A 361 -2.86 -32.75 5.93
C SER A 361 -2.70 -31.47 5.08
N LYS A 362 -2.51 -31.60 3.76
CA LYS A 362 -2.43 -30.44 2.85
C LYS A 362 -3.81 -29.86 2.58
N ALA A 363 -4.84 -30.72 2.54
CA ALA A 363 -6.23 -30.29 2.43
C ALA A 363 -6.69 -29.52 3.69
N ASP A 364 -6.25 -29.93 4.89
CA ASP A 364 -6.57 -29.22 6.15
C ASP A 364 -6.03 -27.79 6.16
N LEU A 365 -4.79 -27.57 5.66
CA LEU A 365 -4.23 -26.23 5.51
C LEU A 365 -5.09 -25.39 4.55
N LEU A 366 -5.45 -25.95 3.40
CA LEU A 366 -6.28 -25.25 2.40
C LEU A 366 -7.67 -24.91 2.96
N ALA A 367 -8.31 -25.84 3.66
CA ALA A 367 -9.60 -25.62 4.33
C ALA A 367 -9.51 -24.52 5.40
N MET A 368 -8.37 -24.41 6.10
CA MET A 368 -8.11 -23.30 7.02
C MET A 368 -8.01 -21.96 6.27
N VAL A 369 -7.34 -21.91 5.12
CA VAL A 369 -7.25 -20.68 4.30
C VAL A 369 -8.64 -20.26 3.80
N GLU A 370 -9.42 -21.22 3.31
CA GLU A 370 -10.79 -21.00 2.82
C GLU A 370 -11.71 -20.48 3.93
N LYS A 371 -11.66 -21.09 5.12
CA LYS A 371 -12.41 -20.62 6.29
C LYS A 371 -12.06 -19.16 6.64
N ASN A 372 -10.80 -18.77 6.50
CA ASN A 372 -10.38 -17.38 6.73
C ASN A 372 -10.87 -16.44 5.63
N ALA A 373 -10.93 -16.90 4.37
CA ALA A 373 -11.52 -16.13 3.29
C ALA A 373 -13.02 -15.87 3.53
N LEU A 374 -13.75 -16.90 3.98
CA LEU A 374 -15.16 -16.79 4.38
C LEU A 374 -15.37 -15.78 5.51
N TYR A 375 -14.54 -15.82 6.56
CA TYR A 375 -14.66 -14.85 7.66
C TYR A 375 -14.43 -13.41 7.19
N GLU A 376 -13.48 -13.15 6.29
CA GLU A 376 -13.29 -11.80 5.74
C GLU A 376 -14.46 -11.39 4.84
N LEU A 377 -15.04 -12.31 4.07
CA LEU A 377 -16.22 -12.06 3.25
C LEU A 377 -17.43 -11.67 4.11
N GLU A 378 -17.73 -12.44 5.16
CA GLU A 378 -18.81 -12.14 6.11
C GLU A 378 -18.61 -10.78 6.80
N LYS A 379 -17.36 -10.46 7.14
CA LYS A 379 -17.02 -9.18 7.75
C LYS A 379 -17.23 -8.01 6.79
N THR A 380 -16.86 -8.16 5.52
CA THR A 380 -17.11 -7.16 4.48
C THR A 380 -18.60 -6.95 4.26
N LYS A 381 -19.38 -8.04 4.15
CA LYS A 381 -20.85 -7.97 4.08
C LYS A 381 -21.45 -7.19 5.25
N ARG A 382 -21.10 -7.56 6.48
CA ARG A 382 -21.62 -6.88 7.69
C ARG A 382 -21.22 -5.40 7.73
N SER A 383 -20.05 -5.02 7.21
CA SER A 383 -19.67 -3.62 7.12
C SER A 383 -20.52 -2.88 6.09
N ALA A 384 -20.70 -3.45 4.90
CA ALA A 384 -21.54 -2.89 3.86
C ALA A 384 -23.00 -2.75 4.30
N ASP A 385 -23.56 -3.78 4.94
CA ASP A 385 -24.92 -3.76 5.51
C ASP A 385 -25.06 -2.66 6.56
N ARG A 386 -24.05 -2.49 7.43
CA ARG A 386 -24.05 -1.43 8.43
C ARG A 386 -23.94 -0.05 7.79
N ASP A 387 -23.08 0.12 6.79
CA ASP A 387 -22.91 1.39 6.09
C ASP A 387 -24.21 1.76 5.32
N LEU A 388 -24.87 0.79 4.69
CA LEU A 388 -26.19 0.97 4.08
C LEU A 388 -27.26 1.33 5.12
N GLN A 389 -27.30 0.64 6.26
CA GLN A 389 -28.22 0.96 7.36
C GLN A 389 -27.99 2.38 7.90
N SER A 390 -26.73 2.80 8.03
CA SER A 390 -26.37 4.16 8.39
C SER A 390 -26.86 5.19 7.36
N LEU A 391 -26.75 4.90 6.06
CA LEU A 391 -27.25 5.79 5.01
C LEU A 391 -28.77 5.89 5.00
N GLN A 392 -29.47 4.76 5.18
CA GLN A 392 -30.93 4.71 5.27
C GLN A 392 -31.44 5.50 6.47
N ASP A 393 -30.85 5.26 7.64
CA ASP A 393 -31.17 5.98 8.87
C ASP A 393 -30.87 7.48 8.71
N LEU A 394 -29.72 7.85 8.12
CA LEU A 394 -29.38 9.24 7.85
C LEU A 394 -30.37 9.92 6.89
N ALA A 395 -30.79 9.23 5.83
CA ALA A 395 -31.78 9.73 4.89
C ALA A 395 -33.13 9.98 5.58
N VAL A 396 -33.54 9.11 6.51
CA VAL A 396 -34.76 9.30 7.31
C VAL A 396 -34.60 10.48 8.28
N ILE A 397 -33.49 10.56 9.02
CA ILE A 397 -33.22 11.66 9.98
C ILE A 397 -33.28 13.03 9.29
N LEU A 398 -32.73 13.12 8.08
CA LEU A 398 -32.58 14.37 7.33
C LEU A 398 -33.68 14.60 6.29
N ASP A 399 -34.66 13.71 6.20
CA ASP A 399 -35.73 13.72 5.18
C ASP A 399 -35.18 13.89 3.74
N LEU A 400 -34.17 13.08 3.40
CA LEU A 400 -33.55 13.08 2.08
C LEU A 400 -34.41 12.28 1.09
N PRO A 401 -34.57 12.77 -0.17
CA PRO A 401 -35.40 12.09 -1.17
C PRO A 401 -34.80 10.76 -1.66
N ALA A 402 -33.51 10.56 -1.46
CA ALA A 402 -32.77 9.35 -1.80
C ALA A 402 -31.64 9.11 -0.79
N LEU A 403 -31.05 7.92 -0.82
CA LEU A 403 -29.84 7.63 -0.05
C LEU A 403 -28.69 8.52 -0.55
N PRO A 404 -27.98 9.24 0.35
CA PRO A 404 -26.89 10.10 -0.07
C PRO A 404 -25.70 9.24 -0.52
N HIS A 405 -25.44 9.19 -1.82
CA HIS A 405 -24.31 8.48 -2.39
C HIS A 405 -23.00 9.17 -2.02
N ARG A 406 -22.94 10.51 -2.13
CA ARG A 406 -21.76 11.33 -1.86
C ARG A 406 -21.99 12.32 -0.73
N ILE A 407 -21.23 12.15 0.35
CA ILE A 407 -21.25 13.03 1.53
C ILE A 407 -19.93 13.77 1.64
N GLU A 408 -19.95 15.10 1.70
CA GLU A 408 -18.77 15.93 1.91
C GLU A 408 -18.73 16.51 3.34
N GLY A 409 -17.62 16.32 4.04
CA GLY A 409 -17.37 16.86 5.38
C GLY A 409 -16.36 18.00 5.36
N TYR A 410 -16.67 19.11 6.04
CA TYR A 410 -15.81 20.29 6.12
C TYR A 410 -15.41 20.61 7.56
N ASP A 411 -14.11 20.73 7.81
CA ASP A 411 -13.53 21.15 9.10
C ASP A 411 -12.61 22.37 8.91
N ILE A 412 -12.68 23.34 9.81
CA ILE A 412 -11.77 24.49 9.86
C ILE A 412 -10.78 24.30 11.01
N SER A 413 -9.51 24.29 10.65
CA SER A 413 -8.43 24.10 11.62
C SER A 413 -7.55 25.34 11.72
N HIS A 414 -7.51 25.92 12.92
CA HIS A 414 -6.65 27.05 13.27
C HIS A 414 -5.45 26.57 14.09
N ILE A 415 -4.26 27.03 13.70
CA ILE A 415 -3.05 26.87 14.51
C ILE A 415 -2.46 28.25 14.78
N GLN A 416 -2.18 28.51 16.06
CA GLN A 416 -1.49 29.71 16.52
C GLN A 416 -0.18 29.91 15.74
N GLY A 417 -0.09 30.98 14.94
CA GLY A 417 1.10 31.33 14.15
C GLY A 417 1.19 30.73 12.72
N SER A 418 0.11 30.20 12.16
CA SER A 418 0.03 29.81 10.73
C SER A 418 -1.33 30.16 10.10
N ASN A 419 -1.37 30.27 8.77
CA ASN A 419 -2.61 30.51 8.03
C ASN A 419 -3.63 29.40 8.32
N ALA A 420 -4.91 29.78 8.46
CA ALA A 420 -6.01 28.84 8.62
C ALA A 420 -6.13 27.90 7.41
N VAL A 421 -6.54 26.65 7.67
CA VAL A 421 -6.68 25.61 6.65
C VAL A 421 -8.02 24.92 6.85
N ALA A 422 -8.79 24.84 5.77
CA ALA A 422 -9.98 24.00 5.74
C ALA A 422 -9.64 22.64 5.13
N SER A 423 -10.26 21.61 5.69
CA SER A 423 -10.17 20.23 5.21
C SER A 423 -11.52 19.79 4.69
N SER A 424 -11.54 19.28 3.47
CA SER A 424 -12.70 18.63 2.87
C SER A 424 -12.40 17.14 2.72
N VAL A 425 -13.28 16.32 3.28
CA VAL A 425 -13.26 14.86 3.14
C VAL A 425 -14.52 14.40 2.45
N VAL A 426 -14.45 13.26 1.78
CA VAL A 426 -15.55 12.72 0.99
C VAL A 426 -15.82 11.29 1.43
N PHE A 427 -17.08 10.96 1.63
CA PHE A 427 -17.56 9.60 1.79
C PHE A 427 -18.42 9.25 0.59
N ILE A 428 -18.19 8.07 0.02
CA ILE A 428 -18.99 7.49 -1.06
C ILE A 428 -19.62 6.22 -0.51
N ASP A 429 -20.94 6.09 -0.59
CA ASP A 429 -21.72 4.98 -0.05
C ASP A 429 -21.36 4.66 1.42
N GLY A 430 -21.18 5.72 2.23
CA GLY A 430 -20.87 5.59 3.66
C GLY A 430 -19.42 5.21 3.98
N VAL A 431 -18.56 5.09 2.97
CA VAL A 431 -17.13 4.74 3.11
C VAL A 431 -16.24 5.92 2.73
N ALA A 432 -15.20 6.15 3.53
CA ALA A 432 -14.23 7.22 3.31
C ALA A 432 -13.46 7.08 1.98
N ALA A 433 -13.58 8.07 1.10
CA ALA A 433 -12.99 8.10 -0.25
C ALA A 433 -11.80 9.08 -0.32
N ASN A 434 -10.66 8.65 0.22
CA ASN A 434 -9.48 9.48 0.45
C ASN A 434 -8.88 10.14 -0.81
N GLN A 435 -9.08 9.57 -1.99
CA GLN A 435 -8.66 10.13 -3.27
C GLN A 435 -9.34 11.47 -3.61
N HIS A 436 -10.52 11.72 -3.04
CA HIS A 436 -11.28 12.96 -3.26
C HIS A 436 -11.01 14.05 -2.21
N TYR A 437 -10.15 13.78 -1.22
CA TYR A 437 -9.89 14.75 -0.14
C TYR A 437 -9.16 16.00 -0.65
N ARG A 438 -9.46 17.15 -0.05
CA ARG A 438 -8.85 18.45 -0.43
C ARG A 438 -8.53 19.30 0.79
N HIS A 439 -7.40 20.00 0.73
CA HIS A 439 -7.08 21.09 1.66
C HIS A 439 -7.23 22.44 0.97
N TYR A 440 -7.91 23.36 1.63
CA TYR A 440 -8.04 24.74 1.19
C TYR A 440 -7.21 25.64 2.09
N LYS A 441 -6.20 26.28 1.51
CA LYS A 441 -5.52 27.40 2.16
C LYS A 441 -6.46 28.60 2.12
N ILE A 442 -6.80 29.13 3.29
CA ILE A 442 -7.61 30.33 3.44
C ILE A 442 -6.77 31.54 3.04
N LYS A 443 -7.33 32.42 2.20
CA LYS A 443 -6.62 33.57 1.62
C LYS A 443 -7.10 34.91 2.18
N ASN A 444 -8.17 34.91 2.99
CA ASN A 444 -8.79 36.14 3.47
C ASN A 444 -7.83 36.98 4.38
N PRO A 445 -7.51 38.24 4.02
CA PRO A 445 -6.65 39.13 4.79
C PRO A 445 -7.26 39.63 6.12
N GLU A 446 -8.57 39.47 6.33
CA GLU A 446 -9.24 39.82 7.59
C GLU A 446 -9.05 38.76 8.69
N VAL A 447 -8.65 37.54 8.32
CA VAL A 447 -8.31 36.45 9.26
C VAL A 447 -6.92 36.71 9.83
N LYS A 448 -6.86 37.52 10.90
CA LYS A 448 -5.62 37.87 11.60
C LYS A 448 -5.22 36.80 12.62
N ILE A 449 -3.91 36.68 12.85
CA ILE A 449 -3.34 35.81 13.89
C ILE A 449 -3.93 36.22 15.25
N GLY A 450 -4.80 35.37 15.84
CA GLY A 450 -5.45 35.61 17.12
C GLY A 450 -6.97 35.88 17.06
N HIS A 451 -7.53 36.12 15.88
CA HIS A 451 -8.98 36.18 15.64
C HIS A 451 -9.37 35.06 14.65
N SER A 452 -9.98 34.00 15.17
CA SER A 452 -10.55 32.91 14.36
C SER A 452 -11.88 33.41 13.81
N ASP A 453 -11.97 33.74 12.52
CA ASP A 453 -13.26 33.87 11.85
C ASP A 453 -13.52 32.58 11.06
N ASP A 454 -13.92 31.54 11.81
CA ASP A 454 -14.28 30.24 11.26
C ASP A 454 -15.45 30.36 10.27
N PHE A 455 -16.34 31.35 10.47
CA PHE A 455 -17.47 31.63 9.60
C PHE A 455 -17.00 32.14 8.23
N ALA A 456 -16.15 33.16 8.22
CA ALA A 456 -15.59 33.70 6.97
C ALA A 456 -14.74 32.66 6.23
N SER A 457 -14.02 31.81 6.96
CA SER A 457 -13.20 30.74 6.39
C SER A 457 -14.06 29.66 5.72
N LEU A 458 -15.13 29.20 6.37
CA LEU A 458 -16.09 28.27 5.75
C LEU A 458 -16.75 28.89 4.52
N ALA A 459 -17.20 30.15 4.62
CA ALA A 459 -17.80 30.88 3.52
C ALA A 459 -16.87 30.93 2.29
N GLU A 460 -15.58 31.25 2.46
CA GLU A 460 -14.59 31.25 1.36
C GLU A 460 -14.49 29.87 0.69
N VAL A 461 -14.41 28.81 1.49
CA VAL A 461 -14.22 27.44 1.01
C VAL A 461 -15.43 26.95 0.22
N ILE A 462 -16.64 27.19 0.75
CA ILE A 462 -17.89 26.83 0.07
C ILE A 462 -18.02 27.59 -1.25
N ARG A 463 -17.76 28.92 -1.27
CA ARG A 463 -17.75 29.68 -2.54
C ARG A 463 -16.81 29.07 -3.56
N ARG A 464 -15.59 28.71 -3.14
CA ARG A 464 -14.59 28.12 -4.05
C ARG A 464 -14.97 26.72 -4.52
N ARG A 465 -15.53 25.89 -3.65
CA ARG A 465 -15.97 24.53 -3.99
C ARG A 465 -17.07 24.54 -5.03
N PHE A 466 -18.08 25.38 -4.82
CA PHE A 466 -19.31 25.36 -5.59
C PHE A 466 -19.34 26.36 -6.76
N ARG A 467 -18.28 27.17 -6.93
CA ARG A 467 -18.18 28.20 -7.98
C ARG A 467 -18.55 27.68 -9.37
N ARG A 468 -18.03 26.51 -9.77
CA ARG A 468 -18.30 25.92 -11.09
C ARG A 468 -19.79 25.63 -11.31
N TYR A 469 -20.50 25.20 -10.26
CA TYR A 469 -21.91 24.86 -10.33
C TYR A 469 -22.80 26.12 -10.30
N ALA A 470 -22.37 27.16 -9.58
CA ALA A 470 -23.05 28.45 -9.62
C ALA A 470 -22.90 29.16 -10.99
N GLU A 471 -21.73 29.05 -11.62
CA GLU A 471 -21.47 29.63 -12.95
C GLU A 471 -22.15 28.85 -14.09
N ASN A 472 -22.33 27.54 -13.93
CA ASN A 472 -22.99 26.66 -14.91
C ASN A 472 -23.82 25.57 -14.20
N PRO A 473 -25.11 25.84 -13.91
CA PRO A 473 -26.00 24.93 -13.17
C PRO A 473 -26.21 23.57 -13.84
N ASP A 474 -26.11 23.49 -15.17
CA ASP A 474 -26.26 22.21 -15.90
C ASP A 474 -25.24 21.15 -15.46
N ASN A 475 -24.07 21.58 -14.95
CA ASN A 475 -23.06 20.67 -14.41
C ASN A 475 -23.52 19.92 -13.15
N ILE A 476 -24.60 20.34 -12.48
CA ILE A 476 -25.09 19.65 -11.28
C ILE A 476 -25.64 18.27 -11.66
N ALA A 477 -26.40 18.18 -12.75
CA ALA A 477 -26.99 16.92 -13.20
C ALA A 477 -25.98 15.99 -13.91
N GLU A 478 -24.91 16.56 -14.48
CA GLU A 478 -23.92 15.83 -15.27
C GLU A 478 -22.68 15.37 -14.46
N SER A 479 -22.56 15.78 -13.19
CA SER A 479 -21.33 15.61 -12.41
C SER A 479 -21.49 14.65 -11.23
N ASP A 480 -20.83 13.49 -11.30
CA ASP A 480 -20.65 12.55 -10.17
C ASP A 480 -19.87 13.17 -8.99
N ASP A 481 -19.26 14.35 -9.17
CA ASP A 481 -18.55 15.07 -8.12
C ASP A 481 -19.46 15.97 -7.27
N PHE A 482 -20.72 16.22 -7.67
CA PHE A 482 -21.65 17.03 -6.88
C PHE A 482 -22.13 16.27 -5.63
N PRO A 483 -22.09 16.88 -4.42
CA PRO A 483 -22.47 16.17 -3.20
C PRO A 483 -23.97 16.10 -2.99
N ASP A 484 -24.46 14.95 -2.52
CA ASP A 484 -25.85 14.77 -2.08
C ASP A 484 -26.08 15.39 -0.69
N LEU A 485 -25.03 15.42 0.14
CA LEU A 485 -25.06 15.99 1.47
C LEU A 485 -23.73 16.66 1.83
N VAL A 486 -23.81 17.87 2.37
CA VAL A 486 -22.68 18.60 2.95
C VAL A 486 -22.84 18.65 4.46
N MET A 487 -21.84 18.17 5.19
CA MET A 487 -21.75 18.30 6.64
C MET A 487 -20.64 19.26 7.04
N ILE A 488 -20.98 20.20 7.92
CA ILE A 488 -20.05 21.17 8.50
C ILE A 488 -19.74 20.78 9.95
N ASP A 489 -18.45 20.66 10.31
CA ASP A 489 -18.01 20.53 11.69
C ASP A 489 -18.14 21.89 12.39
N GLY A 490 -19.26 22.10 13.07
CA GLY A 490 -19.61 23.39 13.64
C GLY A 490 -21.00 23.40 14.25
N GLY A 491 -21.32 24.48 14.95
CA GLY A 491 -22.67 24.73 15.46
C GLY A 491 -23.51 25.55 14.48
N LYS A 492 -24.64 26.03 14.99
CA LYS A 492 -25.61 26.84 14.24
C LYS A 492 -24.99 28.05 13.53
N GLY A 493 -24.05 28.75 14.14
CA GLY A 493 -23.40 29.91 13.53
C GLY A 493 -22.64 29.57 12.24
N GLN A 494 -21.92 28.43 12.25
CA GLN A 494 -21.18 27.94 11.10
C GLN A 494 -22.13 27.53 9.98
N LEU A 495 -23.22 26.87 10.33
CA LEU A 495 -24.27 26.52 9.38
C LEU A 495 -24.89 27.76 8.73
N SER A 496 -25.26 28.78 9.51
CA SER A 496 -25.84 30.01 8.99
C SER A 496 -24.92 30.72 7.99
N ALA A 497 -23.61 30.76 8.25
CA ALA A 497 -22.64 31.35 7.32
C ALA A 497 -22.60 30.61 5.97
N VAL A 498 -22.64 29.27 6.00
CA VAL A 498 -22.67 28.44 4.79
C VAL A 498 -23.99 28.60 4.02
N VAL A 499 -25.12 28.63 4.73
CA VAL A 499 -26.46 28.82 4.15
C VAL A 499 -26.56 30.16 3.43
N THR A 500 -26.06 31.25 4.02
CA THR A 500 -26.04 32.57 3.38
C THR A 500 -25.27 32.53 2.06
N VAL A 501 -24.09 31.89 2.05
CA VAL A 501 -23.26 31.77 0.84
C VAL A 501 -23.92 30.94 -0.25
N LEU A 502 -24.53 29.81 0.11
CA LEU A 502 -25.26 29.00 -0.86
C LEU A 502 -26.47 29.75 -1.43
N GLY A 503 -27.12 30.59 -0.62
CA GLY A 503 -28.16 31.52 -1.06
C GLY A 503 -27.64 32.56 -2.06
N GLU A 504 -26.52 33.23 -1.77
CA GLU A 504 -25.85 34.18 -2.68
C GLU A 504 -25.50 33.54 -4.04
N MET A 505 -25.24 32.23 -4.05
CA MET A 505 -24.87 31.46 -5.24
C MET A 505 -26.07 30.82 -5.95
N ASN A 506 -27.29 31.01 -5.46
CA ASN A 506 -28.52 30.34 -5.93
C ASN A 506 -28.45 28.79 -5.88
N LEU A 507 -27.67 28.25 -4.95
CA LEU A 507 -27.46 26.81 -4.76
C LEU A 507 -28.17 26.23 -3.53
N LEU A 508 -28.80 27.06 -2.71
CA LEU A 508 -29.39 26.65 -1.44
C LEU A 508 -30.46 25.56 -1.59
N GLU A 509 -31.23 25.58 -2.68
CA GLU A 509 -32.26 24.57 -2.94
C GLU A 509 -31.68 23.25 -3.47
N GLN A 510 -30.47 23.27 -4.05
CA GLN A 510 -29.85 22.10 -4.67
C GLN A 510 -28.88 21.37 -3.73
N VAL A 511 -28.26 22.09 -2.78
CA VAL A 511 -27.30 21.51 -1.84
C VAL A 511 -27.96 21.27 -0.49
N LYS A 512 -28.09 20.01 -0.08
CA LYS A 512 -28.48 19.67 1.30
C LYS A 512 -27.29 19.88 2.23
N VAL A 513 -27.46 20.74 3.23
CA VAL A 513 -26.40 21.09 4.18
C VAL A 513 -26.86 20.93 5.62
N VAL A 514 -26.00 20.36 6.46
CA VAL A 514 -26.22 20.16 7.89
C VAL A 514 -24.96 20.53 8.67
N SER A 515 -25.10 20.81 9.97
CA SER A 515 -23.94 20.91 10.86
C SER A 515 -24.04 19.94 12.03
N LEU A 516 -22.90 19.38 12.45
CA LEU A 516 -22.80 18.47 13.59
C LEU A 516 -22.05 19.15 14.74
N ALA A 517 -22.75 19.43 15.84
CA ALA A 517 -22.18 20.10 17.00
C ALA A 517 -21.48 19.10 17.96
N LYS A 518 -20.24 19.43 18.33
CA LYS A 518 -19.27 18.51 18.96
C LYS A 518 -19.61 17.98 20.36
N GLN A 519 -20.37 18.71 21.18
CA GLN A 519 -20.56 18.33 22.60
C GLN A 519 -21.58 17.21 22.80
N ARG A 520 -22.62 17.17 21.96
CA ARG A 520 -23.76 16.25 22.12
C ARG A 520 -24.11 15.50 20.84
N GLU A 521 -23.32 15.66 19.79
CA GLU A 521 -23.60 15.10 18.46
C GLU A 521 -24.95 15.58 17.91
N GLU A 522 -25.28 16.84 18.23
CA GLU A 522 -26.52 17.50 17.83
C GLU A 522 -26.45 17.94 16.36
N ILE A 523 -27.46 17.54 15.59
CA ILE A 523 -27.58 17.89 14.17
C ILE A 523 -28.45 19.14 14.05
N PHE A 524 -27.96 20.16 13.35
CA PHE A 524 -28.75 21.36 13.02
C PHE A 524 -29.06 21.41 11.53
N LEU A 525 -30.31 21.77 11.23
CA LEU A 525 -30.80 22.04 9.87
C LEU A 525 -30.81 23.55 9.58
N PRO A 526 -30.73 23.95 8.29
CA PRO A 526 -30.90 25.34 7.88
C PRO A 526 -32.24 25.92 8.34
N GLY A 527 -32.23 27.13 8.90
CA GLY A 527 -33.43 27.84 9.33
C GLY A 527 -33.97 27.42 10.71
N GLU A 528 -33.56 26.28 11.24
CA GLU A 528 -34.05 25.77 12.52
C GLU A 528 -33.28 26.32 13.72
N SER A 529 -33.99 26.61 14.82
CA SER A 529 -33.37 27.11 16.05
C SER A 529 -32.91 26.02 17.00
N SER A 530 -33.58 24.88 16.97
CA SER A 530 -33.31 23.73 17.82
C SER A 530 -32.65 22.61 16.98
N PRO A 531 -31.78 21.80 17.56
CA PRO A 531 -31.25 20.63 16.87
C PRO A 531 -32.37 19.59 16.65
N LEU A 532 -32.15 18.68 15.69
CA LEU A 532 -33.01 17.52 15.50
C LEU A 532 -33.00 16.62 16.74
N GLU A 533 -34.15 16.03 17.04
CA GLU A 533 -34.28 15.06 18.12
C GLU A 533 -33.76 13.70 17.65
N THR A 534 -32.48 13.43 17.91
CA THR A 534 -31.79 12.21 17.51
C THR A 534 -31.03 11.57 18.68
N ASP A 535 -30.90 10.26 18.67
CA ASP A 535 -30.02 9.54 19.60
C ASP A 535 -28.60 9.43 19.02
N LYS A 536 -27.58 9.74 19.82
CA LYS A 536 -26.15 9.69 19.44
C LYS A 536 -25.68 8.30 18.97
N GLU A 537 -26.40 7.24 19.34
CA GLU A 537 -26.11 5.86 18.94
C GLU A 537 -26.86 5.42 17.68
N GLN A 538 -27.70 6.29 17.09
CA GLN A 538 -28.34 6.02 15.81
C GLN A 538 -27.29 5.84 14.69
N PRO A 539 -27.45 4.83 13.81
CA PRO A 539 -26.50 4.55 12.74
C PRO A 539 -26.18 5.76 11.83
N GLY A 540 -27.16 6.61 11.52
CA GLY A 540 -26.98 7.80 10.69
C GLY A 540 -26.18 8.90 11.41
N VAL A 541 -26.42 9.10 12.70
CA VAL A 541 -25.63 10.03 13.54
C VAL A 541 -24.19 9.53 13.66
N GLN A 542 -23.99 8.23 13.85
CA GLN A 542 -22.65 7.62 13.86
C GLN A 542 -21.91 7.82 12.52
N LEU A 543 -22.61 7.79 11.38
CA LEU A 543 -22.01 8.10 10.08
C LEU A 543 -21.54 9.56 10.00
N LEU A 544 -22.36 10.53 10.40
CA LEU A 544 -21.91 11.94 10.45
C LEU A 544 -20.72 12.13 11.39
N ARG A 545 -20.69 11.43 12.52
CA ARG A 545 -19.54 11.43 13.44
C ARG A 545 -18.27 10.89 12.77
N ARG A 546 -18.37 9.80 12.00
CA ARG A 546 -17.23 9.29 11.20
C ARG A 546 -16.74 10.30 10.19
N VAL A 547 -17.64 10.98 9.48
CA VAL A 547 -17.30 12.04 8.51
C VAL A 547 -16.54 13.17 9.21
N ARG A 548 -17.02 13.61 10.38
CA ARG A 548 -16.36 14.66 11.19
C ARG A 548 -14.98 14.23 11.64
N ASP A 549 -14.89 13.07 12.28
CA ASP A 549 -13.64 12.57 12.86
C ASP A 549 -12.57 12.38 11.77
N GLU A 550 -12.99 11.99 10.57
CA GLU A 550 -12.12 11.88 9.40
C GLU A 550 -11.68 13.26 8.86
N ALA A 551 -12.58 14.25 8.80
CA ALA A 551 -12.24 15.63 8.46
C ALA A 551 -11.20 16.20 9.45
N HIS A 552 -11.42 15.98 10.74
CA HIS A 552 -10.53 16.40 11.81
C HIS A 552 -9.17 15.68 11.73
N ARG A 553 -9.16 14.35 11.50
CA ARG A 553 -7.94 13.56 11.31
C ARG A 553 -7.13 14.09 10.13
N PHE A 554 -7.79 14.39 9.01
CA PHE A 554 -7.15 14.90 7.81
C PHE A 554 -6.54 16.28 8.04
N ALA A 555 -7.24 17.18 8.75
CA ALA A 555 -6.73 18.48 9.17
C ALA A 555 -5.48 18.37 10.06
N VAL A 556 -5.53 17.55 11.11
CA VAL A 556 -4.40 17.35 12.04
C VAL A 556 -3.16 16.80 11.33
N SER A 557 -3.36 15.88 10.37
CA SER A 557 -2.26 15.27 9.61
C SER A 557 -1.49 16.30 8.77
N PHE A 558 -2.20 17.24 8.16
CA PHE A 558 -1.62 18.32 7.36
C PHE A 558 -0.80 19.28 8.21
N HIS A 559 -1.33 19.65 9.37
CA HIS A 559 -0.63 20.50 10.33
C HIS A 559 0.62 19.84 10.91
N ARG A 560 0.58 18.52 11.12
CA ARG A 560 1.78 17.77 11.53
C ARG A 560 2.86 17.84 10.46
N GLN A 561 2.50 17.69 9.19
CA GLN A 561 3.43 17.82 8.06
C GLN A 561 3.97 19.25 7.94
N GLN A 562 3.12 20.27 8.04
CA GLN A 562 3.56 21.68 8.03
C GLN A 562 4.48 22.02 9.20
N ARG A 563 4.19 21.56 10.42
CA ARG A 563 5.07 21.79 11.58
C ARG A 563 6.43 21.11 11.40
N MET A 564 6.46 19.90 10.85
CA MET A 564 7.73 19.24 10.51
C MET A 564 8.51 20.03 9.45
N GLN A 565 7.85 20.65 8.48
CA GLN A 565 8.50 21.49 7.48
C GLN A 565 8.92 22.87 8.02
N LYS A 566 8.08 23.54 8.83
CA LYS A 566 8.41 24.84 9.47
C LYS A 566 9.50 24.70 10.51
N SER A 567 9.51 23.64 11.33
CA SER A 567 10.59 23.35 12.28
C SER A 567 11.91 23.04 11.58
N ARG A 568 11.87 22.42 10.39
CA ARG A 568 13.04 22.27 9.51
C ARG A 568 13.53 23.60 8.93
N ARG A 569 12.66 24.59 8.78
CA ARG A 569 12.97 25.88 8.16
C ARG A 569 13.47 26.91 9.18
N SER A 570 12.83 27.01 10.35
CA SER A 570 13.17 28.02 11.36
C SER A 570 14.58 27.89 11.92
N ARG A 571 15.11 26.65 12.05
CA ARG A 571 16.49 26.43 12.51
C ARG A 571 17.55 26.84 11.50
N LEU A 572 17.24 26.85 10.20
CA LEU A 572 18.17 27.34 9.17
C LEU A 572 18.04 28.86 8.98
N ASP A 573 16.86 29.42 9.23
CA ASP A 573 16.61 30.87 9.20
C ASP A 573 17.38 31.63 10.30
N GLU A 574 17.71 30.96 11.42
CA GLU A 574 18.49 31.54 12.53
C GLU A 574 20.00 31.66 12.22
N ILE A 575 20.49 31.06 11.14
CA ILE A 575 21.91 31.07 10.78
C ILE A 575 22.23 32.35 9.98
N PRO A 576 23.08 33.26 10.50
CA PRO A 576 23.46 34.48 9.79
C PRO A 576 24.01 34.17 8.39
N GLY A 577 23.67 34.97 7.38
CA GLY A 577 24.16 34.79 6.00
C GLY A 577 23.53 33.64 5.20
N LEU A 578 22.67 32.82 5.81
CA LEU A 578 22.00 31.70 5.15
C LEU A 578 20.61 32.09 4.58
N GLY A 579 20.61 32.74 3.41
CA GLY A 579 19.38 33.15 2.73
C GLY A 579 18.54 31.99 2.13
N PHE A 580 17.28 32.28 1.82
CA PHE A 580 16.25 31.30 1.39
C PHE A 580 16.69 30.36 0.26
N LYS A 581 17.42 30.86 -0.75
CA LYS A 581 17.90 30.05 -1.87
C LYS A 581 18.87 28.95 -1.39
N ARG A 582 19.85 29.32 -0.56
CA ARG A 582 20.87 28.40 -0.02
C ARG A 582 20.26 27.37 0.95
N GLN A 583 19.24 27.75 1.71
CA GLN A 583 18.49 26.79 2.55
C GLN A 583 17.78 25.73 1.73
N LYS A 584 17.15 26.14 0.60
CA LYS A 584 16.50 25.22 -0.32
C LYS A 584 17.52 24.27 -0.93
N ASP A 585 18.69 24.77 -1.32
CA ASP A 585 19.76 23.98 -1.91
C ASP A 585 20.35 22.99 -0.89
N LEU A 586 20.51 23.39 0.38
CA LEU A 586 20.89 22.49 1.49
C LEU A 586 19.86 21.37 1.70
N LEU A 587 18.57 21.71 1.77
CA LEU A 587 17.51 20.74 1.98
C LEU A 587 17.32 19.82 0.76
N ALA A 588 17.57 20.34 -0.45
CA ALA A 588 17.56 19.54 -1.67
C ALA A 588 18.74 18.55 -1.69
N HIS A 589 19.92 18.95 -1.21
CA HIS A 589 21.10 18.10 -1.17
C HIS A 589 21.06 17.06 -0.04
N PHE A 590 20.73 17.48 1.18
CA PHE A 590 20.78 16.63 2.37
C PHE A 590 19.44 15.97 2.72
N HIS A 591 18.33 16.38 2.11
CA HIS A 591 16.95 15.84 2.27
C HIS A 591 16.35 15.95 3.69
N SER A 592 17.17 16.14 4.72
CA SER A 592 16.76 16.27 6.12
C SER A 592 17.66 17.24 6.88
N LEU A 593 17.09 17.91 7.89
CA LEU A 593 17.86 18.78 8.79
C LEU A 593 18.82 17.98 9.67
N ASP A 594 18.48 16.74 10.01
CA ASP A 594 19.38 15.87 10.78
C ASP A 594 20.66 15.55 10.00
N TYR A 595 20.56 15.40 8.68
CA TYR A 595 21.71 15.21 7.80
C TYR A 595 22.54 16.49 7.64
N ILE A 596 21.91 17.67 7.58
CA ILE A 596 22.65 18.95 7.59
C ILE A 596 23.38 19.13 8.92
N ARG A 597 22.73 18.75 10.04
CA ARG A 597 23.31 18.81 11.38
C ARG A 597 24.50 17.87 11.53
N GLU A 598 24.47 16.69 10.92
CA GLU A 598 25.57 15.71 10.99
C GLU A 598 26.64 15.90 9.91
N ALA A 599 26.44 16.81 8.95
CA ALA A 599 27.34 17.02 7.83
C ALA A 599 28.66 17.66 8.28
N SER A 600 29.78 17.20 7.70
CA SER A 600 31.09 17.83 7.90
C SER A 600 31.18 19.17 7.17
N LEU A 601 32.15 20.01 7.57
CA LEU A 601 32.42 21.30 6.89
C LEU A 601 32.65 21.12 5.38
N GLU A 602 33.34 20.05 4.98
CA GLU A 602 33.62 19.72 3.59
C GLU A 602 32.35 19.33 2.83
N GLN A 603 31.44 18.58 3.47
CA GLN A 603 30.15 18.20 2.88
C GLN A 603 29.22 19.40 2.72
N LEU A 604 29.21 20.32 3.68
CA LEU A 604 28.42 21.56 3.58
C LEU A 604 28.89 22.44 2.41
N GLN A 605 30.19 22.45 2.12
CA GLN A 605 30.78 23.20 1.00
C GLN A 605 30.47 22.60 -0.39
N GLN A 606 30.05 21.33 -0.46
CA GLN A 606 29.64 20.71 -1.72
C GLN A 606 28.32 21.26 -2.26
N VAL A 607 27.55 21.96 -1.41
CA VAL A 607 26.29 22.59 -1.81
C VAL A 607 26.59 23.92 -2.51
N THR A 608 26.08 24.05 -3.74
CA THR A 608 26.31 25.21 -4.59
C THR A 608 25.92 26.51 -3.87
N GLY A 609 26.86 27.44 -3.76
CA GLY A 609 26.64 28.73 -3.12
C GLY A 609 26.92 28.76 -1.60
N ILE A 610 27.43 27.67 -1.01
CA ILE A 610 27.93 27.62 0.37
C ILE A 610 29.46 27.60 0.35
N GLY A 611 30.07 28.77 0.56
CA GLY A 611 31.51 28.90 0.72
C GLY A 611 31.99 28.47 2.11
N GLU A 612 33.31 28.41 2.28
CA GLU A 612 33.97 27.95 3.52
C GLU A 612 33.49 28.68 4.79
N GLN A 613 33.31 30.00 4.71
CA GLN A 613 32.87 30.82 5.84
C GLN A 613 31.44 30.49 6.28
N LEU A 614 30.52 30.32 5.32
CA LEU A 614 29.12 30.00 5.61
C LEU A 614 28.97 28.54 6.07
N ALA A 615 29.76 27.62 5.52
CA ALA A 615 29.81 26.24 6.01
C ALA A 615 30.24 26.18 7.49
N LYS A 616 31.23 27.00 7.89
CA LYS A 616 31.65 27.14 9.30
C LYS A 616 30.53 27.67 10.19
N GLU A 617 29.79 28.69 9.75
CA GLU A 617 28.66 29.23 10.50
C GLU A 617 27.53 28.20 10.68
N ILE A 618 27.19 27.46 9.62
CA ILE A 618 26.18 26.38 9.68
C ILE A 618 26.61 25.28 10.64
N TYR A 619 27.87 24.82 10.53
CA TYR A 619 28.40 23.76 11.37
C TYR A 619 28.42 24.17 12.85
N ASN A 620 28.86 25.39 13.15
CA ASN A 620 28.94 25.92 14.51
C ASN A 620 27.56 26.11 15.15
N TYR A 621 26.55 26.53 14.38
CA TYR A 621 25.18 26.66 14.88
C TYR A 621 24.62 25.31 15.38
N PHE A 622 24.94 24.22 14.68
CA PHE A 622 24.50 22.88 15.05
C PHE A 622 25.41 22.16 16.07
N HIS A 623 26.64 22.65 16.25
CA HIS A 623 27.63 22.14 17.19
C HIS A 623 28.19 23.28 18.07
N PRO A 624 27.38 23.86 18.97
CA PRO A 624 27.87 24.84 19.93
C PRO A 624 28.93 24.18 20.82
N ARG A 625 29.97 24.94 21.18
CA ARG A 625 31.07 24.49 22.05
C ARG A 625 30.60 24.19 23.47
#